data_AF-A0A5J9TT52-F1
#
_entry.id   AF-A0A5J9TT52-F1
#
_cell.length_a   1.000
_cell.length_b   1.000
_cell.length_c   1.000
_cell.angle_alpha   90.00
_cell.angle_beta   90.00
_cell.angle_gamma   90.00
#
_symmetry.space_group_name_H-M   'P 1'
#
loop_
_entity.id
_entity.type
_entity.pdbx_description
1 polymer ?
#
loop_
_entity_poly.entity_id
_entity_poly.type
_entity_poly.pdbx_seq_one_letter_code
_entity_poly.pdbx_strand_id
1 'polypeptide(L)'
;TEHTSTETKPDFSHLKQSPDRVRRPVVARWLGMSEPASSGRSSVRGLSVFPGGHSLKQELRQFLSEGLRAGMVPINDTDVYWYLVNTTVPAEKEAAGDPTKILHEVKDILASHMPVEFLDVVRHSDLNNLSHGPHYYIGTHGPFSQAELLVRL
;
A
#
# COMPACT_ATOMS: atom_id res chain seq x y z
N THR A 1 46.17 18.56 -6.85
CA THR A 1 45.77 18.40 -5.44
C THR A 1 44.41 17.73 -5.45
N GLU A 2 44.36 16.43 -5.18
CA GLU A 2 43.10 15.68 -5.13
C GLU A 2 42.34 16.10 -3.87
N HIS A 3 41.17 16.72 -4.06
CA HIS A 3 40.25 16.99 -2.97
C HIS A 3 39.43 15.72 -2.70
N THR A 4 39.94 14.89 -1.79
CA THR A 4 39.18 13.76 -1.24
C THR A 4 38.13 14.31 -0.28
N SER A 5 36.95 14.65 -0.80
CA SER A 5 35.79 15.02 0.01
C SER A 5 35.34 13.77 0.78
N THR A 6 35.68 13.70 2.07
CA THR A 6 35.18 12.65 2.96
C THR A 6 33.68 12.86 3.14
N GLU A 7 32.89 12.01 2.49
CA GLU A 7 31.44 12.00 2.66
C GLU A 7 31.11 11.37 4.03
N THR A 8 30.96 12.21 5.04
CA THR A 8 30.56 11.77 6.38
C THR A 8 29.07 11.43 6.36
N LYS A 9 28.74 10.14 6.54
CA LYS A 9 27.35 9.68 6.63
C LYS A 9 26.64 10.37 7.81
N PRO A 10 25.52 11.07 7.60
CA PRO A 10 24.81 11.76 8.67
C PRO A 10 24.23 10.80 9.71
N ASP A 11 24.40 11.12 11.00
CA ASP A 11 23.82 10.40 12.12
C ASP A 11 22.37 10.84 12.36
N PHE A 12 21.45 9.88 12.41
CA PHE A 12 20.01 10.11 12.58
C PHE A 12 19.43 9.46 13.84
N SER A 13 20.27 8.99 14.76
CA SER A 13 19.92 8.29 16.00
C SER A 13 19.00 9.10 16.94
N HIS A 14 19.05 10.43 16.86
CA HIS A 14 18.36 11.37 17.75
C HIS A 14 16.89 11.64 17.37
N LEU A 15 16.43 11.21 16.19
CA LEU A 15 15.06 11.47 15.73
C LEU A 15 14.12 10.34 16.13
N LYS A 16 13.51 10.48 17.32
CA LYS A 16 12.37 9.65 17.72
C LYS A 16 11.21 9.85 16.75
N GLN A 17 10.77 8.77 16.11
CA GLN A 17 9.61 8.79 15.22
C GLN A 17 8.31 8.72 16.03
N SER A 18 7.36 9.59 15.72
CA SER A 18 5.97 9.48 16.19
C SER A 18 5.35 8.17 15.67
N PRO A 19 4.56 7.44 16.48
CA PRO A 19 3.94 6.17 16.10
C PRO A 19 3.07 6.25 14.84
N ASP A 20 2.54 7.43 14.52
CA ASP A 20 1.66 7.64 13.35
C ASP A 20 2.41 7.95 12.05
N ARG A 21 3.76 8.02 12.09
CA ARG A 21 4.57 8.44 10.95
C ARG A 21 5.14 7.24 10.21
N VAL A 22 4.87 7.15 8.91
CA VAL A 22 5.51 6.16 8.03
C VAL A 22 7.02 6.28 8.15
N ARG A 23 7.67 5.13 8.34
CA ARG A 23 9.13 5.06 8.40
C ARG A 23 9.72 5.44 7.04
N ARG A 24 10.31 6.62 6.95
CA ARG A 24 11.13 6.99 5.80
C ARG A 24 12.51 6.32 5.92
N PRO A 25 12.96 5.52 4.92
CA PRO A 25 14.27 4.87 4.97
C PRO A 25 15.41 5.87 5.12
N VAL A 26 16.48 5.47 5.80
CA VAL A 26 17.68 6.31 6.01
C VAL A 26 18.26 6.78 4.68
N VAL A 27 18.29 5.90 3.66
CA VAL A 27 18.76 6.24 2.32
C VAL A 27 17.92 7.35 1.68
N ALA A 28 16.59 7.30 1.81
CA ALA A 28 15.71 8.35 1.28
C ALA A 28 15.91 9.70 1.98
N ARG A 29 16.27 9.68 3.27
CA ARG A 29 16.64 10.90 4.01
C ARG A 29 17.98 11.45 3.55
N TRP A 30 18.97 10.59 3.33
CA TRP A 30 20.28 10.97 2.80
C TRP A 30 20.17 11.56 1.38
N LEU A 31 19.29 11.00 0.54
CA LEU A 31 18.99 11.52 -0.80
C LEU A 31 18.13 12.81 -0.81
N GLY A 32 17.77 13.36 0.35
CA GLY A 32 16.95 14.57 0.43
C GLY A 32 15.53 14.41 -0.12
N MET A 33 14.99 13.18 -0.17
CA MET A 33 13.62 12.94 -0.63
C MET A 33 12.61 13.57 0.33
N SER A 34 11.45 13.98 -0.18
CA SER A 34 10.38 14.58 0.62
C SER A 34 9.67 13.55 1.52
N GLU A 35 8.90 14.01 2.52
CA GLU A 35 8.18 13.07 3.40
C GLU A 35 7.05 12.43 2.61
N PRO A 36 6.77 11.14 2.84
CA PRO A 36 5.55 10.53 2.31
C PRO A 36 4.34 11.34 2.79
N ALA A 37 3.56 11.85 1.85
CA ALA A 37 2.29 12.50 2.10
C ALA A 37 1.17 11.45 2.02
N SER A 38 0.23 11.49 2.97
CA SER A 38 -0.95 10.62 2.93
C SER A 38 -1.83 10.99 1.74
N SER A 39 -2.31 9.97 1.03
CA SER A 39 -3.29 10.19 -0.04
C SER A 39 -4.73 10.26 0.44
N GLY A 40 -4.99 10.09 1.75
CA GLY A 40 -6.33 9.92 2.30
C GLY A 40 -7.02 8.62 1.85
N ARG A 41 -6.24 7.63 1.38
CA ARG A 41 -6.76 6.32 0.96
C ARG A 41 -6.10 5.22 1.76
N SER A 42 -6.83 4.12 1.96
CA SER A 42 -6.33 2.89 2.57
C SER A 42 -6.43 1.76 1.57
N SER A 43 -5.63 0.72 1.79
CA SER A 43 -5.75 -0.53 1.09
C SER A 43 -5.76 -1.68 2.07
N VAL A 44 -6.72 -2.59 1.91
CA VAL A 44 -6.63 -3.95 2.45
C VAL A 44 -6.21 -4.87 1.31
N ARG A 45 -5.31 -5.80 1.61
CA ARG A 45 -4.88 -6.82 0.66
C ARG A 45 -4.65 -8.14 1.38
N GLY A 46 -4.87 -9.23 0.66
CA GLY A 46 -4.77 -10.57 1.20
C GLY A 46 -4.36 -11.60 0.15
N LEU A 47 -3.99 -12.77 0.66
CA LEU A 47 -3.80 -13.96 -0.12
C LEU A 47 -4.85 -14.99 0.29
N SER A 48 -5.60 -15.48 -0.69
CA SER A 48 -6.61 -16.51 -0.50
C SER A 48 -6.11 -17.85 -0.99
N VAL A 49 -6.36 -18.89 -0.21
CA VAL A 49 -5.88 -20.25 -0.50
C VAL A 49 -7.07 -21.16 -0.75
N PHE A 50 -7.05 -21.83 -1.89
CA PHE A 50 -8.05 -22.80 -2.34
C PHE A 50 -7.37 -24.17 -2.51
N PRO A 51 -7.34 -25.03 -1.47
CA PRO A 51 -6.64 -26.31 -1.53
C PRO A 51 -7.15 -27.25 -2.62
N GLY A 52 -8.42 -27.13 -3.01
CA GLY A 52 -9.03 -27.87 -4.12
C GLY A 52 -8.92 -27.20 -5.49
N GLY A 53 -8.21 -26.07 -5.56
CA GLY A 53 -8.13 -25.19 -6.73
C GLY A 53 -9.28 -24.19 -6.80
N HIS A 54 -9.03 -23.03 -7.41
CA HIS A 54 -10.00 -21.93 -7.46
C HIS A 54 -10.80 -21.85 -8.77
N SER A 55 -10.41 -22.58 -9.83
CA SER A 55 -11.09 -22.61 -11.15
C SER A 55 -11.33 -21.22 -11.80
N LEU A 56 -10.60 -20.20 -11.36
CA LEU A 56 -10.66 -18.84 -11.92
C LEU A 56 -9.73 -18.77 -13.13
N LYS A 57 -10.11 -17.96 -14.12
CA LYS A 57 -9.22 -17.63 -15.23
C LYS A 57 -7.97 -16.89 -14.72
N GLN A 58 -6.82 -17.22 -15.31
CA GLN A 58 -5.51 -16.59 -15.04
C GLN A 58 -5.45 -15.16 -15.63
N GLU A 59 -6.22 -14.25 -15.06
CA GLU A 59 -6.31 -12.84 -15.49
C GLU A 59 -6.53 -11.90 -14.31
N LEU A 60 -6.06 -10.65 -14.43
CA LEU A 60 -6.39 -9.60 -13.48
C LEU A 60 -7.85 -9.17 -13.69
N ARG A 61 -8.66 -9.29 -12.64
CA ARG A 61 -10.01 -8.71 -12.62
C ARG A 61 -10.04 -7.51 -11.70
N GLN A 62 -10.58 -6.41 -12.20
CA GLN A 62 -10.73 -5.16 -11.44
C GLN A 62 -12.20 -4.78 -11.36
N PHE A 63 -12.61 -4.32 -10.18
CA PHE A 63 -13.96 -3.87 -9.88
C PHE A 63 -13.91 -2.43 -9.41
N LEU A 64 -14.77 -1.58 -9.97
CA LEU A 64 -14.84 -0.17 -9.66
C LEU A 64 -16.25 0.16 -9.19
N SER A 65 -16.34 0.79 -8.03
CA SER A 65 -17.55 1.42 -7.51
C SER A 65 -17.21 2.80 -6.94
N GLU A 66 -18.21 3.58 -6.54
CA GLU A 66 -17.96 4.91 -6.00
C GLU A 66 -17.07 4.83 -4.75
N GLY A 67 -15.93 5.55 -4.79
CA GLY A 67 -14.99 5.62 -3.67
C GLY A 67 -14.21 4.33 -3.37
N LEU A 68 -14.36 3.28 -4.19
CA LEU A 68 -13.84 1.96 -3.90
C LEU A 68 -13.33 1.26 -5.18
N ARG A 69 -12.13 0.68 -5.09
CA ARG A 69 -11.52 -0.11 -6.15
C ARG A 69 -11.05 -1.43 -5.58
N ALA A 70 -11.54 -2.53 -6.14
CA ALA A 70 -11.10 -3.87 -5.80
C ALA A 70 -10.41 -4.53 -6.99
N GLY A 71 -9.59 -5.53 -6.72
CA GLY A 71 -9.08 -6.40 -7.76
C GLY A 71 -8.58 -7.72 -7.21
N MET A 72 -8.55 -8.72 -8.08
CA MET A 72 -8.05 -10.05 -7.77
C MET A 72 -7.29 -10.62 -8.96
N VAL A 73 -6.25 -11.41 -8.66
CA VAL A 73 -5.39 -12.06 -9.64
C VAL A 73 -4.97 -13.42 -9.08
N PRO A 74 -5.31 -14.52 -9.77
CA PRO A 74 -4.72 -15.81 -9.48
C PRO A 74 -3.20 -15.75 -9.62
N ILE A 75 -2.48 -16.25 -8.63
CA ILE A 75 -1.01 -16.39 -8.67
C ILE A 75 -0.63 -17.75 -9.25
N ASN A 76 -1.38 -18.78 -8.85
CA ASN A 76 -1.28 -20.16 -9.31
C ASN A 76 -2.65 -20.84 -9.12
N ASP A 77 -2.78 -22.13 -9.40
CA ASP A 77 -4.05 -22.86 -9.35
C ASP A 77 -4.75 -22.89 -7.98
N THR A 78 -4.04 -22.60 -6.89
CA THR A 78 -4.56 -22.62 -5.51
C THR A 78 -4.62 -21.24 -4.86
N ASP A 79 -3.80 -20.29 -5.30
CA ASP A 79 -3.59 -19.04 -4.58
C ASP A 79 -4.08 -17.84 -5.37
N VAL A 80 -4.85 -16.97 -4.72
CA VAL A 80 -5.41 -15.76 -5.33
C VAL A 80 -5.02 -14.55 -4.51
N TYR A 81 -4.26 -13.62 -5.12
CA TYR A 81 -4.02 -12.31 -4.51
C TYR A 81 -5.21 -11.40 -4.76
N TRP A 82 -5.59 -10.64 -3.75
CA TRP A 82 -6.64 -9.63 -3.89
C TRP A 82 -6.30 -8.35 -3.12
N TYR A 83 -6.90 -7.26 -3.55
CA TYR A 83 -6.80 -5.97 -2.90
C TYR A 83 -8.12 -5.22 -2.98
N LEU A 84 -8.30 -4.31 -2.04
CA LEU A 84 -9.39 -3.36 -1.96
C LEU A 84 -8.80 -2.03 -1.50
N VAL A 85 -9.05 -0.97 -2.27
CA VAL A 85 -8.62 0.41 -1.99
C VAL A 85 -9.85 1.27 -1.80
N ASN A 86 -9.92 2.00 -0.70
CA ASN A 86 -11.00 2.93 -0.42
C ASN A 86 -10.47 4.29 0.08
N THR A 87 -11.39 5.20 0.39
CA THR A 87 -11.07 6.42 1.14
C THR A 87 -10.94 6.08 2.62
N THR A 88 -9.88 6.54 3.27
CA THR A 88 -9.62 6.21 4.67
C THR A 88 -10.69 6.78 5.59
N VAL A 89 -11.37 5.90 6.32
CA VAL A 89 -12.32 6.29 7.38
C VAL A 89 -11.71 6.07 8.76
N PRO A 90 -12.10 6.83 9.82
CA PRO A 90 -11.51 6.69 11.14
C PRO A 90 -11.56 5.27 11.73
N ALA A 91 -12.62 4.50 11.47
CA ALA A 91 -12.80 3.13 11.93
C ALA A 91 -11.67 2.18 11.46
N GLU A 92 -11.13 2.41 10.26
CA GLU A 92 -10.05 1.59 9.69
C GLU A 92 -8.73 1.75 10.43
N LYS A 93 -8.52 2.91 11.09
CA LYS A 93 -7.32 3.12 11.92
C LYS A 93 -7.36 2.28 13.20
N GLU A 94 -8.55 1.96 13.70
CA GLU A 94 -8.74 1.15 14.91
C GLU A 94 -8.72 -0.36 14.61
N ALA A 95 -9.13 -0.75 13.39
CA ALA A 95 -9.01 -2.13 12.91
C ALA A 95 -7.58 -2.49 12.46
N ALA A 96 -6.74 -1.50 12.16
CA ALA A 96 -5.36 -1.69 11.73
C ALA A 96 -4.53 -2.44 12.79
N GLY A 97 -4.23 -3.72 12.52
CA GLY A 97 -3.41 -4.58 13.37
C GLY A 97 -4.07 -5.86 13.85
N ASP A 98 -5.38 -6.01 13.65
CA ASP A 98 -6.11 -7.26 13.92
C ASP A 98 -6.67 -7.85 12.61
N PRO A 99 -6.05 -8.91 12.06
CA PRO A 99 -6.49 -9.54 10.82
C PRO A 99 -7.96 -9.96 10.81
N THR A 100 -8.53 -10.34 11.96
CA THR A 100 -9.93 -10.78 12.06
C THR A 100 -10.88 -9.60 11.88
N LYS A 101 -10.56 -8.46 12.53
CA LYS A 101 -11.34 -7.23 12.38
C LYS A 101 -11.25 -6.67 10.97
N ILE A 102 -10.04 -6.69 10.38
CA ILE A 102 -9.82 -6.29 8.99
C ILE A 102 -10.68 -7.14 8.04
N LEU A 103 -10.69 -8.47 8.23
CA LEU A 103 -11.48 -9.35 7.36
C LEU A 103 -12.98 -9.11 7.51
N HIS A 104 -13.47 -8.92 8.74
CA HIS A 104 -14.88 -8.58 9.01
C HIS A 104 -15.26 -7.25 8.35
N GLU A 105 -14.47 -6.19 8.54
CA GLU A 105 -14.69 -4.88 7.91
C GLU A 105 -14.74 -4.98 6.38
N VAL A 106 -13.81 -5.71 5.77
CA VAL A 106 -13.84 -5.92 4.32
C VAL A 106 -15.10 -6.65 3.88
N LYS A 107 -15.46 -7.77 4.53
CA LYS A 107 -16.58 -8.60 4.11
C LYS A 107 -17.93 -7.92 4.28
N ASP A 108 -18.12 -7.29 5.43
CA ASP A 108 -19.45 -6.89 5.89
C ASP A 108 -19.75 -5.42 5.57
N ILE A 109 -18.72 -4.62 5.30
CA ILE A 109 -18.85 -3.19 5.02
C ILE A 109 -18.33 -2.89 3.62
N LEU A 110 -17.01 -3.02 3.42
CA LEU A 110 -16.36 -2.44 2.25
C LEU A 110 -16.69 -3.17 0.95
N ALA A 111 -16.68 -4.50 0.97
CA ALA A 111 -16.89 -5.31 -0.21
C ALA A 111 -18.35 -5.76 -0.38
N SER A 112 -19.27 -5.36 0.49
CA SER A 112 -20.68 -5.83 0.48
C SER A 112 -21.39 -5.67 -0.88
N HIS A 113 -21.00 -4.67 -1.68
CA HIS A 113 -21.53 -4.41 -3.03
C HIS A 113 -20.73 -5.04 -4.18
N MET A 114 -19.64 -5.75 -3.89
CA MET A 114 -18.78 -6.37 -4.90
C MET A 114 -19.39 -7.69 -5.42
N PRO A 115 -18.98 -8.14 -6.62
CA PRO A 115 -19.43 -9.41 -7.17
C PRO A 115 -19.16 -10.60 -6.23
N VAL A 116 -20.05 -11.59 -6.26
CA VAL A 116 -19.97 -12.82 -5.45
C VAL A 116 -18.64 -13.55 -5.61
N GLU A 117 -18.02 -13.49 -6.78
CA GLU A 117 -16.69 -14.08 -7.00
C GLU A 117 -15.59 -13.41 -6.15
N PHE A 118 -15.64 -12.09 -6.00
CA PHE A 118 -14.70 -11.34 -5.15
C PHE A 118 -14.99 -11.59 -3.66
N LEU A 119 -16.28 -11.52 -3.30
CA LEU A 119 -16.97 -12.32 -2.27
C LEU A 119 -16.18 -13.48 -1.70
N ASP A 120 -16.14 -14.50 -2.54
CA ASP A 120 -15.65 -15.82 -2.21
C ASP A 120 -14.14 -15.82 -2.02
N VAL A 121 -13.40 -15.10 -2.87
CA VAL A 121 -11.96 -14.91 -2.72
C VAL A 121 -11.63 -14.30 -1.36
N VAL A 122 -12.25 -13.19 -0.99
CA VAL A 122 -11.98 -12.54 0.31
C VAL A 122 -12.24 -13.49 1.47
N ARG A 123 -13.29 -14.33 1.42
CA ARG A 123 -13.63 -15.28 2.48
C ARG A 123 -12.60 -16.38 2.68
N HIS A 124 -11.88 -16.78 1.64
CA HIS A 124 -10.81 -17.78 1.68
C HIS A 124 -9.44 -17.20 2.03
N SER A 125 -9.38 -15.96 2.50
CA SER A 125 -8.12 -15.31 2.89
C SER A 125 -7.43 -16.03 4.04
N ASP A 126 -6.13 -16.26 3.91
CA ASP A 126 -5.27 -16.58 5.04
C ASP A 126 -5.07 -15.32 5.89
N LEU A 127 -5.52 -15.37 7.15
CA LEU A 127 -5.43 -14.26 8.09
C LEU A 127 -3.98 -13.80 8.32
N ASN A 128 -2.99 -14.69 8.18
CA ASN A 128 -1.58 -14.33 8.34
C ASN A 128 -1.06 -13.44 7.20
N ASN A 129 -1.76 -13.45 6.06
CA ASN A 129 -1.37 -12.72 4.86
C ASN A 129 -2.23 -11.46 4.63
N LEU A 130 -3.14 -11.15 5.57
CA LEU A 130 -3.90 -9.90 5.54
C LEU A 130 -3.01 -8.74 5.97
N SER A 131 -3.01 -7.69 5.16
CA SER A 131 -2.43 -6.41 5.54
C SER A 131 -3.39 -5.28 5.20
N HIS A 132 -3.49 -4.34 6.14
CA HIS A 132 -4.21 -3.09 5.98
C HIS A 132 -3.20 -1.95 6.14
N GLY A 133 -3.24 -0.98 5.24
CA GLY A 133 -2.28 0.10 5.25
C GLY A 133 -2.76 1.34 4.52
N PRO A 134 -2.34 2.54 4.96
CA PRO A 134 -2.60 3.77 4.22
C PRO A 134 -1.75 3.83 2.94
N HIS A 135 -2.29 4.48 1.91
CA HIS A 135 -1.57 4.83 0.71
C HIS A 135 -0.85 6.18 0.88
N TYR A 136 0.40 6.20 0.46
CA TYR A 136 1.27 7.38 0.53
C TYR A 136 1.88 7.65 -0.83
N TYR A 137 2.14 8.93 -1.12
CA TYR A 137 2.90 9.36 -2.29
C TYR A 137 4.08 10.22 -1.82
N ILE A 138 5.20 10.14 -2.56
CA ILE A 138 6.33 11.04 -2.35
C ILE A 138 6.11 12.24 -3.27
N GLY A 139 5.89 13.41 -2.70
CA GLY A 139 5.76 14.65 -3.47
C GLY A 139 7.08 15.02 -4.16
N THR A 140 7.02 15.51 -5.40
CA THR A 140 8.19 15.90 -6.21
C THR A 140 8.79 17.26 -5.84
N HIS A 141 8.27 17.94 -4.81
CA HIS A 141 8.84 19.20 -4.33
C HIS A 141 10.10 18.95 -3.49
N GLY A 142 11.18 18.58 -4.16
CA GLY A 142 12.55 18.62 -3.64
C GLY A 142 13.33 19.80 -4.22
N PRO A 143 14.47 20.19 -3.63
CA PRO A 143 15.25 21.38 -4.02
C PRO A 143 15.83 21.34 -5.46
N PHE A 144 15.70 20.24 -6.18
CA PHE A 144 16.13 20.10 -7.57
C PHE A 144 15.10 20.58 -8.62
N SER A 145 13.97 21.17 -8.19
CA SER A 145 12.92 21.69 -9.07
C SER A 145 13.26 23.02 -9.77
N GLN A 146 14.45 23.57 -9.60
CA GLN A 146 14.88 24.86 -10.16
C GLN A 146 16.27 24.77 -10.83
N ALA A 147 16.48 23.76 -11.69
CA ALA A 147 17.50 23.87 -12.73
C ALA A 147 16.79 24.24 -14.03
N GLU A 148 16.95 25.50 -14.44
CA GLU A 148 16.43 26.06 -15.68
C GLU A 148 16.67 25.12 -16.88
N LEU A 149 15.59 24.81 -17.58
CA LEU A 149 15.65 24.29 -18.93
C LEU A 149 15.99 25.46 -19.88
N LEU A 150 17.25 25.89 -19.90
CA LEU A 150 17.75 26.80 -20.95
C LEU A 150 18.20 25.97 -22.15
N VAL A 151 17.25 25.59 -23.02
CA VAL A 151 17.57 25.10 -24.37
C VAL A 151 17.99 26.30 -25.21
N ARG A 152 19.29 26.43 -25.49
CA ARG A 152 19.75 27.18 -26.66
C ARG A 152 19.68 26.26 -27.87
N LEU A 153 18.99 26.71 -28.91
CA LEU A 153 19.15 26.28 -30.30
C LEU A 153 20.54 26.63 -30.81
#